data_AF-A0A1G1CRD2-F1
#
_entry.id   AF-A0A1G1CRD2-F1
#
_cell.length_a   1.000
_cell.length_b   1.000
_cell.length_c   1.000
_cell.angle_alpha   90.00
_cell.angle_beta   90.00
_cell.angle_gamma   90.00
#
_symmetry.space_group_name_H-M   'P 1'
#
loop_
_entity.id
_entity.type
_entity.pdbx_description
1 polymer ?
#
loop_
_entity_poly.entity_id
_entity_poly.type
_entity_poly.pdbx_seq_one_letter_code
_entity_poly.pdbx_strand_id
1 'polypeptide(L)'
;MRSAGGPIQKRIDGHRQILGVPVFSGSLERVLRLGVEKLKEGDNRALMVVFTLTTEQVVMAQHDKPFCRSLMQSTLNVPDTVGVAWGARLPKRVPGVELAEKLVLEALKLGKKVFLVGGRPGVGQKAAESFLPRLQTKAKTLIAATTGAADIAREQVTEREAVLGEIRAFKPMLVLVAYGAPWQEEWLIKNAAALEQAGVRLAMVVGGAFDIWAGNIPRAPLKWRQIGLEWLWRLRHEPWRWRRQLRLVEFIVRVGGERVSL
;
A
#
# COMPACT_ATOMS: atom_id res chain seq x y z
N MET A 1 -29.01 -0.61 7.58
CA MET A 1 -28.45 -0.86 8.92
C MET A 1 -26.94 -0.97 8.80
N ARG A 2 -26.17 -0.06 9.41
CA ARG A 2 -24.70 -0.14 9.46
C ARG A 2 -24.33 -1.33 10.36
N SER A 3 -23.50 -2.26 9.89
CA SER A 3 -22.95 -3.31 10.76
C SER A 3 -22.10 -2.66 11.86
N ALA A 4 -22.20 -3.16 13.09
CA ALA A 4 -21.53 -2.67 14.30
C ALA A 4 -19.97 -2.79 14.31
N GLY A 5 -19.30 -2.59 13.17
CA GLY A 5 -17.86 -2.59 13.02
C GLY A 5 -17.30 -1.17 12.88
N GLY A 6 -16.04 -0.97 13.31
CA GLY A 6 -15.31 0.27 13.05
C GLY A 6 -15.12 0.56 11.55
N PRO A 7 -14.54 1.71 11.18
CA PRO A 7 -14.48 2.18 9.79
C PRO A 7 -13.67 1.27 8.86
N ILE A 8 -12.80 0.44 9.43
CA ILE A 8 -11.96 -0.51 8.71
C ILE A 8 -12.61 -1.90 8.76
N GLN A 9 -12.70 -2.55 7.61
CA GLN A 9 -13.12 -3.94 7.51
C GLN A 9 -12.20 -4.83 8.35
N LYS A 10 -12.80 -5.69 9.18
CA LYS A 10 -12.08 -6.71 9.95
C LYS A 10 -11.11 -7.50 9.07
N ARG A 11 -9.97 -7.86 9.66
CA ARG A 11 -8.95 -8.68 9.01
C ARG A 11 -9.57 -9.94 8.39
N ILE A 12 -9.20 -10.21 7.14
CA ILE A 12 -9.68 -11.40 6.41
C ILE A 12 -8.92 -12.63 6.90
N ASP A 13 -9.58 -13.79 6.98
CA ASP A 13 -8.95 -15.05 7.37
C ASP A 13 -7.81 -15.47 6.43
N GLY A 14 -6.89 -16.27 6.98
CA GLY A 14 -5.68 -16.71 6.25
C GLY A 14 -4.50 -15.77 6.41
N HIS A 15 -4.29 -15.22 7.61
CA HIS A 15 -3.02 -14.59 7.96
C HIS A 15 -2.12 -15.57 8.71
N ARG A 16 -0.84 -15.61 8.34
CA ARG A 16 0.23 -16.20 9.12
C ARG A 16 0.88 -15.12 9.98
N GLN A 17 1.74 -15.51 10.92
CA GLN A 17 2.48 -14.57 11.76
C GLN A 17 3.97 -14.61 11.39
N ILE A 18 4.61 -13.44 11.44
CA ILE A 18 6.07 -13.30 11.46
C ILE A 18 6.39 -12.31 12.57
N LEU A 19 7.10 -12.72 13.62
CA LEU A 19 7.45 -11.87 14.76
C LEU A 19 6.24 -11.09 15.32
N GLY A 20 5.08 -11.75 15.40
CA GLY A 20 3.82 -11.15 15.86
C GLY A 20 3.12 -10.21 14.87
N VAL A 21 3.66 -10.03 13.66
CA VAL A 21 3.02 -9.27 12.58
C VAL A 21 2.20 -10.21 11.68
N PRO A 22 0.90 -9.94 11.47
CA PRO A 22 0.07 -10.76 10.61
C PRO A 22 0.42 -10.50 9.14
N VAL A 23 0.57 -11.56 8.37
CA VAL A 23 0.89 -11.56 6.93
C VAL A 23 -0.13 -12.41 6.19
N PHE A 24 -0.83 -11.83 5.22
CA PHE A 24 -1.84 -12.51 4.43
C PHE A 24 -1.21 -13.60 3.54
N SER A 25 -1.75 -14.81 3.60
CA SER A 25 -1.23 -15.97 2.87
C SER A 25 -1.86 -16.17 1.49
N GLY A 26 -2.81 -15.32 1.09
CA GLY A 26 -3.46 -15.41 -0.21
C GLY A 26 -2.58 -14.93 -1.37
N SER A 27 -2.93 -15.36 -2.59
CA SER A 27 -2.22 -14.94 -3.81
C SER A 27 -2.59 -13.52 -4.24
N LEU A 28 -1.81 -12.96 -5.17
CA LEU A 28 -2.10 -11.67 -5.80
C LEU A 28 -3.50 -11.66 -6.43
N GLU A 29 -3.89 -12.74 -7.10
CA GLU A 29 -5.19 -12.87 -7.74
C GLU A 29 -6.31 -12.85 -6.70
N ARG A 30 -6.10 -13.46 -5.52
CA ARG A 30 -7.08 -13.41 -4.44
C ARG A 30 -7.24 -11.99 -3.91
N VAL A 31 -6.14 -11.27 -3.66
CA VAL A 31 -6.20 -9.87 -3.18
C VAL A 31 -6.86 -8.98 -4.22
N LEU A 32 -6.53 -9.15 -5.50
CA LEU A 32 -7.13 -8.41 -6.60
C LEU A 32 -8.64 -8.66 -6.69
N ARG A 33 -9.09 -9.92 -6.60
CA ARG A 33 -10.52 -10.25 -6.61
C ARG A 33 -11.27 -9.56 -5.46
N LEU A 34 -10.75 -9.63 -4.24
CA LEU A 34 -11.33 -8.96 -3.08
C LEU A 34 -11.42 -7.44 -3.27
N GLY A 35 -10.36 -6.83 -3.81
CA GLY A 35 -10.36 -5.40 -4.13
C GLY A 35 -11.35 -5.04 -5.23
N VAL A 36 -11.48 -5.85 -6.28
CA VAL A 36 -12.44 -5.63 -7.37
C VAL A 36 -13.89 -5.78 -6.87
N GLU A 37 -14.17 -6.75 -6.00
CA GLU A 37 -15.46 -6.89 -5.34
C GLU A 37 -15.82 -5.61 -4.56
N LYS A 38 -14.87 -5.07 -3.80
CA LYS A 38 -15.05 -3.78 -3.10
C LYS A 38 -15.33 -2.62 -4.03
N LEU A 39 -14.70 -2.57 -5.20
CA LEU A 39 -14.93 -1.54 -6.21
C LEU A 39 -16.31 -1.68 -6.87
N LYS A 40 -16.89 -2.89 -6.94
CA LYS A 40 -18.22 -3.13 -7.52
C LYS A 40 -19.36 -2.83 -6.54
N GLU A 41 -19.23 -3.22 -5.28
CA GLU A 41 -20.35 -3.31 -4.33
C GLU A 41 -20.90 -1.97 -3.80
N GLY A 42 -20.20 -0.84 -3.97
CA GLY A 42 -20.71 0.47 -3.56
C GLY A 42 -20.95 0.64 -2.05
N ASP A 43 -21.77 1.62 -1.67
CA ASP A 43 -21.72 2.45 -0.44
C ASP A 43 -21.98 1.76 0.93
N ASN A 44 -21.96 0.42 1.03
CA ASN A 44 -22.48 -0.31 2.20
C ASN A 44 -21.48 -1.19 2.97
N ARG A 45 -20.17 -1.14 2.67
CA ARG A 45 -19.16 -1.95 3.39
C ARG A 45 -17.98 -1.15 3.91
N ALA A 46 -17.54 -1.46 5.13
CA ALA A 46 -16.35 -0.87 5.75
C ALA A 46 -15.12 -0.84 4.82
N LEU A 47 -14.27 0.16 5.01
CA LEU A 47 -13.07 0.43 4.23
C LEU A 47 -12.13 -0.78 4.27
N MET A 48 -11.75 -1.31 3.12
CA MET A 48 -10.69 -2.30 3.01
C MET A 48 -9.35 -1.58 3.00
N VAL A 49 -8.50 -1.84 4.01
CA VAL A 49 -7.16 -1.25 4.11
C VAL A 49 -6.10 -2.31 3.82
N VAL A 50 -5.26 -2.06 2.81
CA VAL A 50 -4.22 -3.00 2.35
C VAL A 50 -2.83 -2.39 2.56
N PHE A 51 -2.00 -3.06 3.36
CA PHE A 51 -0.60 -2.71 3.54
C PHE A 51 0.33 -3.66 2.80
N THR A 52 1.38 -3.11 2.20
CA THR A 52 2.40 -3.87 1.46
C THR A 52 3.61 -4.09 2.35
N LEU A 53 3.63 -5.21 3.08
CA LEU A 53 4.69 -5.49 4.05
C LEU A 53 6.00 -5.84 3.37
N THR A 54 7.03 -5.05 3.66
CA THR A 54 8.41 -5.33 3.30
C THR A 54 9.19 -5.93 4.48
N THR A 55 10.32 -6.55 4.17
CA THR A 55 11.26 -7.10 5.18
C THR A 55 11.68 -6.03 6.18
N GLU A 56 11.93 -4.80 5.70
CA GLU A 56 12.31 -3.65 6.52
C GLU A 56 11.21 -3.29 7.53
N GLN A 57 9.95 -3.32 7.09
CA GLN A 57 8.80 -2.97 7.92
C GLN A 57 8.53 -4.01 9.00
N VAL A 58 8.73 -5.31 8.73
CA VAL A 58 8.57 -6.34 9.77
C VAL A 58 9.55 -6.10 10.92
N VAL A 59 10.80 -5.73 10.63
CA VAL A 59 11.78 -5.34 11.66
C VAL A 59 11.40 -4.02 12.33
N MET A 60 10.99 -3.02 11.55
CA MET A 60 10.53 -1.73 12.09
C MET A 60 9.41 -1.92 13.14
N ALA A 61 8.46 -2.81 12.89
CA ALA A 61 7.37 -3.11 13.82
C ALA A 61 7.81 -3.70 15.17
N GLN A 62 9.03 -4.25 15.27
CA GLN A 62 9.59 -4.74 16.54
C GLN A 62 10.04 -3.59 17.45
N HIS A 63 10.36 -2.44 16.86
CA HIS A 63 10.94 -1.29 17.57
C HIS A 63 9.96 -0.11 17.64
N ASP A 64 8.97 -0.07 16.75
CA ASP A 64 7.98 1.01 16.63
C ASP A 64 6.56 0.50 16.96
N LYS A 65 6.11 0.78 18.18
CA LYS A 65 4.78 0.37 18.68
C LYS A 65 3.63 1.03 17.92
N PRO A 66 3.62 2.36 17.67
CA PRO A 66 2.64 2.99 16.78
C PRO A 66 2.49 2.31 15.43
N PHE A 67 3.62 2.05 14.76
CA PHE A 67 3.61 1.38 13.46
C PHE A 67 3.05 -0.05 13.55
N CYS A 68 3.50 -0.83 14.54
CA CYS A 68 2.99 -2.18 14.78
C CYS A 68 1.48 -2.21 15.01
N ARG A 69 0.93 -1.27 15.81
CA ARG A 69 -0.52 -1.14 16.00
C ARG A 69 -1.26 -0.89 14.69
N SER A 70 -0.71 -0.04 13.82
CA SER A 70 -1.30 0.21 12.51
C SER A 70 -1.37 -1.08 11.68
N LEU A 71 -0.29 -1.88 11.67
CA LEU A 71 -0.26 -3.17 10.98
C LEU A 71 -1.31 -4.16 11.53
N MET A 72 -1.64 -4.09 12.82
CA MET A 72 -2.67 -4.93 13.45
C MET A 72 -4.09 -4.52 13.09
N GLN A 73 -4.32 -3.25 12.75
CA GLN A 73 -5.65 -2.69 12.43
C GLN A 73 -6.05 -2.83 10.96
N SER A 74 -5.10 -3.07 10.05
CA SER A 74 -5.37 -3.23 8.62
C SER A 74 -6.26 -4.44 8.30
N THR A 75 -6.93 -4.39 7.14
CA THR A 75 -7.70 -5.53 6.62
C THR A 75 -6.78 -6.61 6.07
N LEU A 76 -5.74 -6.21 5.32
CA LEU A 76 -4.74 -7.11 4.75
C LEU A 76 -3.34 -6.54 4.90
N ASN A 77 -2.40 -7.41 5.23
CA ASN A 77 -0.98 -7.16 5.14
C ASN A 77 -0.37 -8.10 4.11
N VAL A 78 -0.18 -7.65 2.87
CA VAL A 78 0.31 -8.50 1.78
C VAL A 78 1.84 -8.61 1.81
N PRO A 79 2.42 -9.78 1.51
CA PRO A 79 3.88 -9.96 1.52
C PRO A 79 4.50 -9.32 0.27
N ASP A 80 5.05 -8.10 0.35
CA ASP A 80 5.59 -7.39 -0.82
C ASP A 80 6.96 -7.91 -1.26
N THR A 81 7.84 -8.22 -0.30
CA THR A 81 9.20 -8.70 -0.58
C THR A 81 9.30 -10.21 -0.48
N VAL A 82 10.30 -10.78 -1.18
CA VAL A 82 10.62 -12.22 -1.08
C VAL A 82 10.94 -12.62 0.35
N GLY A 83 11.62 -11.76 1.12
CA GLY A 83 11.92 -12.03 2.52
C GLY A 83 10.67 -12.22 3.39
N VAL A 84 9.62 -11.42 3.20
CA VAL A 84 8.35 -11.59 3.94
C VAL A 84 7.65 -12.87 3.52
N ALA A 85 7.59 -13.17 2.22
CA ALA A 85 7.02 -14.43 1.74
C ALA A 85 7.78 -15.65 2.31
N TRP A 86 9.11 -15.62 2.29
CA TRP A 86 9.96 -16.65 2.90
C TRP A 86 9.69 -16.77 4.39
N GLY A 87 9.68 -15.65 5.13
CA GLY A 87 9.45 -15.65 6.57
C GLY A 87 8.10 -16.23 6.97
N ALA A 88 7.04 -15.89 6.23
CA ALA A 88 5.70 -16.44 6.43
C ALA A 88 5.52 -17.86 5.84
N ARG A 89 6.57 -18.51 5.33
CA ARG A 89 6.49 -19.83 4.69
C ARG A 89 5.47 -19.85 3.52
N LEU A 90 5.45 -18.79 2.71
CA LEU A 90 4.57 -18.64 1.55
C LEU A 90 5.29 -18.95 0.24
N PRO A 91 4.61 -19.54 -0.74
CA PRO A 91 5.24 -19.93 -2.00
C PRO A 91 5.60 -18.73 -2.88
N LYS A 92 4.83 -17.64 -2.79
CA LYS A 92 5.01 -16.43 -3.59
C LYS A 92 4.69 -15.19 -2.77
N ARG A 93 5.37 -14.11 -3.12
CA ARG A 93 5.05 -12.76 -2.65
C ARG A 93 3.93 -12.14 -3.50
N VAL A 94 3.36 -11.05 -3.01
CA VAL A 94 2.36 -10.21 -3.70
C VAL A 94 2.99 -8.82 -3.89
N PRO A 95 3.59 -8.52 -5.07
CA PRO A 95 4.24 -7.23 -5.29
C PRO A 95 3.20 -6.10 -5.25
N GLY A 96 3.35 -5.17 -4.32
CA GLY A 96 2.44 -4.07 -4.07
C GLY A 96 2.30 -3.14 -5.27
N VAL A 97 3.40 -2.87 -5.98
CA VAL A 97 3.39 -2.07 -7.23
C VAL A 97 2.48 -2.71 -8.29
N GLU A 98 2.56 -4.03 -8.46
CA GLU A 98 1.80 -4.77 -9.48
C GLU A 98 0.32 -4.92 -9.06
N LEU A 99 0.07 -5.17 -7.79
CA LEU A 99 -1.28 -5.21 -7.23
C LEU A 99 -1.98 -3.86 -7.37
N ALA A 100 -1.31 -2.76 -6.99
CA ALA A 100 -1.87 -1.41 -7.09
C ALA A 100 -2.14 -1.02 -8.55
N GLU A 101 -1.22 -1.32 -9.47
CA GLU A 101 -1.42 -1.06 -10.90
C GLU A 101 -2.67 -1.77 -11.44
N LYS A 102 -2.84 -3.06 -11.09
CA LYS A 102 -4.03 -3.84 -11.48
C LYS A 102 -5.31 -3.27 -10.86
N LEU A 103 -5.29 -2.86 -9.60
CA LEU A 103 -6.45 -2.25 -8.94
C LEU A 103 -6.85 -0.91 -9.57
N VAL A 104 -5.89 -0.07 -9.94
CA VAL A 104 -6.16 1.18 -10.67
C VAL A 104 -6.83 0.89 -12.00
N LEU A 105 -6.28 -0.05 -12.79
CA LEU A 105 -6.86 -0.41 -14.08
C LEU A 105 -8.29 -0.96 -13.95
N GLU A 106 -8.54 -1.84 -12.97
CA GLU A 106 -9.89 -2.37 -12.73
C GLU A 106 -10.86 -1.30 -12.23
N ALA A 107 -10.42 -0.40 -11.34
CA ALA A 107 -11.25 0.73 -10.89
C ALA A 107 -11.67 1.61 -12.08
N LEU A 108 -10.73 1.96 -12.96
CA LEU A 108 -10.99 2.83 -14.10
C LEU A 108 -11.88 2.14 -15.15
N LYS A 109 -11.70 0.83 -15.40
CA LYS A 109 -12.62 0.04 -16.24
C LYS A 109 -14.05 0.02 -15.71
N LEU A 110 -14.20 -0.01 -14.38
CA LEU A 110 -15.50 0.03 -13.71
C LEU A 110 -16.08 1.46 -13.61
N GLY A 111 -15.44 2.47 -14.21
CA GLY A 111 -15.85 3.86 -14.12
C GLY A 111 -15.68 4.46 -12.71
N LYS A 112 -14.86 3.85 -11.86
CA LYS A 112 -14.64 4.28 -10.49
C LYS A 112 -13.45 5.24 -10.41
N LYS A 113 -13.59 6.21 -9.51
CA LYS A 113 -12.60 7.24 -9.27
C LYS A 113 -11.46 6.74 -8.38
N VAL A 114 -10.24 7.12 -8.73
CA VAL A 114 -8.97 6.77 -8.08
C VAL A 114 -8.27 8.05 -7.62
N PHE A 115 -7.79 8.09 -6.39
CA PHE A 115 -7.07 9.24 -5.86
C PHE A 115 -5.70 8.83 -5.34
N LEU A 116 -4.66 9.54 -5.79
CA LEU A 116 -3.26 9.28 -5.43
C LEU A 116 -2.80 10.33 -4.42
N VAL A 117 -2.26 9.91 -3.28
CA VAL A 117 -1.83 10.79 -2.20
C VAL A 117 -0.35 10.56 -1.92
N GLY A 118 0.46 11.61 -1.93
CA GLY A 118 1.88 11.54 -1.60
C GLY A 118 2.81 11.46 -2.80
N GLY A 119 4.08 11.15 -2.51
CA GLY A 119 5.19 11.33 -3.46
C GLY A 119 5.74 12.75 -3.45
N ARG A 120 6.82 12.98 -4.21
CA ARG A 120 7.38 14.33 -4.39
C ARG A 120 6.43 15.18 -5.24
N PRO A 121 6.51 16.53 -5.17
CA PRO A 121 5.71 17.41 -6.00
C PRO A 121 5.74 16.99 -7.48
N GLY A 122 4.55 16.82 -8.09
CA GLY A 122 4.40 16.42 -9.49
C GLY A 122 4.47 14.91 -9.76
N VAL A 123 4.97 14.09 -8.82
CA VAL A 123 5.14 12.64 -9.05
C VAL A 123 3.81 11.91 -9.09
N GLY A 124 2.88 12.24 -8.17
CA GLY A 124 1.53 11.67 -8.19
C GLY A 124 0.77 12.01 -9.47
N GLN A 125 0.90 13.24 -9.97
CA GLN A 125 0.27 13.69 -11.22
C GLN A 125 0.82 12.94 -12.42
N LYS A 126 2.15 12.85 -12.57
CA LYS A 126 2.79 12.05 -13.62
C LYS A 126 2.41 10.57 -13.54
N ALA A 127 2.31 10.03 -12.32
CA ALA A 127 1.86 8.66 -12.11
C ALA A 127 0.41 8.47 -12.62
N ALA A 128 -0.51 9.40 -12.32
CA ALA A 128 -1.87 9.39 -12.85
C ALA A 128 -1.90 9.49 -14.39
N GLU A 129 -1.07 10.38 -14.96
CA GLU A 129 -0.94 10.58 -16.41
C GLU A 129 -0.46 9.31 -17.13
N SER A 130 0.38 8.50 -16.49
CA SER A 130 0.88 7.24 -17.06
C SER A 130 -0.23 6.22 -17.37
N PHE A 131 -1.39 6.34 -16.72
CA PHE A 131 -2.53 5.48 -16.98
C PHE A 131 -3.38 5.97 -18.17
N LEU A 132 -3.29 7.24 -18.58
CA LEU A 132 -4.15 7.83 -19.61
C LEU A 132 -4.12 7.10 -20.96
N PRO A 133 -2.98 6.62 -21.50
CA PRO A 133 -2.96 5.86 -22.75
C PRO A 133 -3.75 4.55 -22.68
N ARG A 134 -3.98 4.03 -21.48
CA ARG A 134 -4.73 2.79 -21.23
C ARG A 134 -6.23 3.04 -21.03
N LEU A 135 -6.66 4.30 -21.10
CA LEU A 135 -8.02 4.75 -20.83
C LEU A 135 -8.72 5.21 -22.10
N GLN A 136 -10.01 4.89 -22.20
CA GLN A 136 -10.89 5.55 -23.17
C GLN A 136 -11.09 7.02 -22.78
N THR A 137 -11.43 7.88 -23.75
CA THR A 137 -11.47 9.36 -23.61
C THR A 137 -12.31 9.87 -22.43
N LYS A 138 -13.33 9.13 -21.99
CA LYS A 138 -14.20 9.47 -20.84
C LYS A 138 -13.56 9.22 -19.47
N ALA A 139 -12.44 8.49 -19.38
CA ALA A 139 -11.84 8.10 -18.11
C ALA A 139 -10.74 9.04 -17.60
N LYS A 140 -10.41 10.13 -18.32
CA LYS A 140 -9.41 11.12 -17.88
C LYS A 140 -9.80 11.84 -16.57
N THR A 141 -11.09 11.94 -16.27
CA THR A 141 -11.62 12.58 -15.05
C THR A 141 -11.75 11.63 -13.87
N LEU A 142 -11.33 10.36 -14.04
CA LEU A 142 -11.47 9.32 -13.03
C LEU A 142 -10.22 9.14 -12.16
N ILE A 143 -9.12 9.81 -12.45
CA ILE A 143 -7.91 9.75 -11.61
C ILE A 143 -7.43 11.16 -11.26
N ALA A 144 -7.12 11.39 -10.00
CA ALA A 144 -6.56 12.64 -9.49
C ALA A 144 -5.45 12.36 -8.49
N ALA A 145 -4.59 13.36 -8.25
CA ALA A 145 -3.43 13.21 -7.38
C ALA A 145 -3.14 14.49 -6.60
N THR A 146 -2.70 14.33 -5.36
CA THR A 146 -2.17 15.39 -4.51
C THR A 146 -0.83 14.97 -3.89
N THR A 147 0.07 15.92 -3.73
CA THR A 147 1.32 15.71 -2.98
C THR A 147 1.02 15.49 -1.49
N GLY A 148 -0.05 16.13 -1.00
CA GLY A 148 -0.40 16.18 0.41
C GLY A 148 0.60 16.94 1.27
N ALA A 149 0.85 16.49 2.51
CA ALA A 149 1.69 17.21 3.47
C ALA A 149 3.14 17.36 2.98
N ALA A 150 3.73 18.54 3.21
CA ALA A 150 5.11 18.84 2.85
C ALA A 150 6.11 17.99 3.65
N ASP A 151 5.82 17.79 4.94
CA ASP A 151 6.53 16.86 5.81
C ASP A 151 5.51 16.01 6.58
N ILE A 152 5.25 14.79 6.08
CA ILE A 152 4.27 13.88 6.70
C ILE A 152 4.62 13.51 8.15
N ALA A 153 5.90 13.53 8.54
CA ALA A 153 6.31 13.27 9.92
C ALA A 153 5.89 14.39 10.88
N ARG A 154 5.62 15.58 10.34
CA ARG A 154 5.20 16.79 11.07
C ARG A 154 3.94 17.40 10.44
N GLU A 155 3.05 16.53 9.94
CA GLU A 155 1.82 16.92 9.25
C GLU A 155 1.01 17.93 10.07
N GLN A 156 0.72 19.08 9.47
CA GLN A 156 -0.21 20.05 10.06
C GLN A 156 -1.66 19.62 9.86
N VAL A 157 -2.53 19.96 10.82
CA VAL A 157 -3.97 19.66 10.72
C VAL A 157 -4.59 20.28 9.46
N THR A 158 -4.16 21.48 9.09
CA THR A 158 -4.58 22.19 7.88
C THR A 158 -4.20 21.44 6.60
N GLU A 159 -2.98 20.92 6.50
CA GLU A 159 -2.54 20.09 5.37
C GLU A 159 -3.36 18.81 5.27
N ARG A 160 -3.61 18.15 6.40
CA ARG A 160 -4.44 16.95 6.44
C ARG A 160 -5.86 17.22 5.97
N GLU A 161 -6.49 18.27 6.50
CA GLU A 161 -7.86 18.62 6.13
C GLU A 161 -7.98 19.10 4.68
N ALA A 162 -6.94 19.72 4.12
CA ALA A 162 -6.88 20.03 2.69
C ALA A 162 -6.92 18.74 1.85
N VAL A 163 -6.06 17.75 2.16
CA VAL A 163 -6.04 16.45 1.46
C VAL A 163 -7.39 15.73 1.59
N LEU A 164 -7.95 15.67 2.80
CA LEU A 164 -9.26 15.05 3.02
C LEU A 164 -10.38 15.82 2.32
N GLY A 165 -10.28 17.15 2.22
CA GLY A 165 -11.18 18.01 1.47
C GLY A 165 -11.17 17.68 -0.02
N GLU A 166 -9.99 17.54 -0.62
CA GLU A 166 -9.84 17.11 -2.01
C GLU A 166 -10.44 15.72 -2.25
N ILE A 167 -10.18 14.76 -1.34
CA ILE A 167 -10.76 13.41 -1.41
C ILE A 167 -12.28 13.47 -1.34
N ARG A 168 -12.86 14.23 -0.40
CA ARG A 168 -14.32 14.41 -0.26
C ARG A 168 -14.94 15.04 -1.49
N ALA A 169 -14.29 16.04 -2.08
CA ALA A 169 -14.76 16.71 -3.29
C ALA A 169 -14.69 15.76 -4.51
N PHE A 170 -13.62 14.98 -4.63
CA PHE A 170 -13.41 14.09 -5.76
C PHE A 170 -14.30 12.83 -5.68
N LYS A 171 -14.58 12.32 -4.48
CA LYS A 171 -15.34 11.08 -4.18
C LYS A 171 -14.72 9.82 -4.82
N PRO A 172 -13.45 9.49 -4.53
CA PRO A 172 -12.84 8.27 -5.03
C PRO A 172 -13.37 7.02 -4.32
N MET A 173 -13.40 5.89 -5.03
CA MET A 173 -13.58 4.58 -4.39
C MET A 173 -12.25 3.94 -4.00
N LEU A 174 -11.17 4.29 -4.69
CA LEU A 174 -9.81 3.81 -4.44
C LEU A 174 -8.89 4.98 -4.05
N VAL A 175 -8.23 4.86 -2.90
CA VAL A 175 -7.15 5.78 -2.48
C VAL A 175 -5.83 5.03 -2.39
N LEU A 176 -4.78 5.52 -3.06
CA LEU A 176 -3.42 5.01 -2.94
C LEU A 176 -2.53 6.02 -2.22
N VAL A 177 -1.76 5.56 -1.22
CA VAL A 177 -0.91 6.44 -0.38
C VAL A 177 0.56 6.09 -0.53
N ALA A 178 1.38 7.10 -0.84
CA ALA A 178 2.81 7.00 -1.12
C ALA A 178 3.65 7.94 -0.24
N TYR A 179 3.32 8.07 1.04
CA TYR A 179 4.11 8.83 2.00
C TYR A 179 5.37 8.10 2.50
N GLY A 180 5.47 6.79 2.22
CA GLY A 180 6.53 5.94 2.75
C GLY A 180 6.24 5.49 4.18
N ALA A 181 6.81 4.35 4.56
CA ALA A 181 6.66 3.79 5.88
C ALA A 181 7.51 4.55 6.92
N PRO A 182 7.02 4.70 8.17
CA PRO A 182 5.76 4.19 8.70
C PRO A 182 4.53 5.08 8.43
N TRP A 183 4.76 6.28 7.92
CA TRP A 183 3.77 7.36 7.88
C TRP A 183 2.55 7.06 7.01
N GLN A 184 2.71 6.37 5.89
CA GLN A 184 1.59 6.00 5.02
C GLN A 184 0.61 5.03 5.70
N GLU A 185 1.11 4.08 6.51
CA GLU A 185 0.27 3.15 7.24
C GLU A 185 -0.47 3.87 8.36
N GLU A 186 0.24 4.66 9.16
CA GLU A 186 -0.33 5.43 10.26
C GLU A 186 -1.37 6.45 9.76
N TRP A 187 -1.07 7.15 8.66
CA TRP A 187 -1.97 8.12 8.06
C TRP A 187 -3.28 7.46 7.60
N LEU A 188 -3.21 6.28 6.98
CA LEU A 188 -4.40 5.56 6.55
C LEU A 188 -5.27 5.11 7.73
N ILE A 189 -4.67 4.57 8.78
CA ILE A 189 -5.42 4.17 9.98
C ILE A 189 -6.06 5.38 10.65
N LYS A 190 -5.30 6.46 10.86
CA LYS A 190 -5.75 7.70 11.49
C LYS A 190 -6.94 8.32 10.74
N ASN A 191 -6.95 8.21 9.42
CA ASN A 191 -7.96 8.84 8.56
C ASN A 191 -9.03 7.86 8.04
N ALA A 192 -9.03 6.60 8.47
CA ALA A 192 -9.91 5.57 7.91
C ALA A 192 -11.40 5.95 7.99
N ALA A 193 -11.84 6.56 9.09
CA ALA A 193 -13.23 7.02 9.24
C ALA A 193 -13.57 8.13 8.24
N ALA A 194 -12.69 9.12 8.07
CA ALA A 194 -12.90 10.21 7.12
C ALA A 194 -12.89 9.71 5.66
N LEU A 195 -12.02 8.76 5.34
CA LEU A 195 -11.96 8.12 4.02
C LEU A 195 -13.23 7.31 3.75
N GLU A 196 -13.67 6.49 4.70
CA GLU A 196 -14.93 5.73 4.58
C GLU A 196 -16.13 6.67 4.35
N GLN A 197 -16.22 7.75 5.14
CA GLN A 197 -17.28 8.76 5.00
C GLN A 197 -17.22 9.51 3.66
N ALA A 198 -16.04 9.65 3.06
CA ALA A 198 -15.86 10.23 1.73
C ALA A 198 -16.25 9.26 0.58
N GLY A 199 -16.70 8.04 0.90
CA GLY A 199 -17.09 7.02 -0.08
C GLY A 199 -15.94 6.10 -0.53
N VAL A 200 -14.77 6.20 0.10
CA VAL A 200 -13.63 5.31 -0.19
C VAL A 200 -13.95 3.91 0.31
N ARG A 201 -13.75 2.90 -0.54
CA ARG A 201 -13.99 1.49 -0.20
C ARG A 201 -12.73 0.64 -0.19
N LEU A 202 -11.68 1.09 -0.87
CA LEU A 202 -10.38 0.47 -0.87
C LEU A 202 -9.29 1.54 -0.69
N ALA A 203 -8.44 1.35 0.31
CA ALA A 203 -7.25 2.16 0.52
C ALA A 203 -6.02 1.27 0.60
N MET A 204 -4.94 1.67 -0.07
CA MET A 204 -3.72 0.87 -0.12
C MET A 204 -2.48 1.76 -0.05
N VAL A 205 -1.51 1.35 0.77
CA VAL A 205 -0.19 1.97 0.74
C VAL A 205 0.63 1.38 -0.41
N VAL A 206 1.42 2.20 -1.08
CA VAL A 206 2.16 1.78 -2.28
C VAL A 206 3.64 2.16 -2.25
N GLY A 207 4.09 2.87 -1.22
CA GLY A 207 5.47 3.32 -1.09
C GLY A 207 5.95 4.01 -2.37
N GLY A 208 7.05 3.53 -2.93
CA GLY A 208 7.65 4.12 -4.14
C GLY A 208 7.00 3.75 -5.47
N ALA A 209 5.77 3.23 -5.51
CA ALA A 209 5.11 2.87 -6.77
C ALA A 209 4.92 4.07 -7.71
N PHE A 210 4.63 5.25 -7.16
CA PHE A 210 4.40 6.45 -7.98
C PHE A 210 5.65 6.87 -8.75
N ASP A 211 6.85 6.78 -8.15
CA ASP A 211 8.09 7.05 -8.87
C ASP A 211 8.34 6.07 -10.02
N ILE A 212 7.88 4.82 -9.90
CA ILE A 212 7.96 3.83 -10.98
C ILE A 212 6.99 4.19 -12.11
N TRP A 213 5.73 4.49 -11.77
CA TRP A 213 4.71 4.85 -12.76
C TRP A 213 5.00 6.18 -13.45
N ALA A 214 5.55 7.16 -12.73
CA ALA A 214 5.99 8.44 -13.27
C ALA A 214 7.27 8.35 -14.13
N GLY A 215 7.93 7.18 -14.18
CA GLY A 215 9.17 6.97 -14.94
C GLY A 215 10.44 7.51 -14.27
N ASN A 216 10.38 7.98 -13.02
CA ASN A 216 11.53 8.49 -12.29
C ASN A 216 12.52 7.37 -11.89
N ILE A 217 11.99 6.18 -11.60
CA ILE A 217 12.77 5.00 -11.22
C ILE A 217 12.41 3.85 -12.13
N PRO A 218 13.38 3.23 -12.84
CA PRO A 218 13.09 2.06 -13.65
C PRO A 218 12.69 0.88 -12.77
N ARG A 219 11.62 0.18 -13.16
CA ARG A 219 11.26 -1.10 -12.53
C ARG A 219 12.39 -2.10 -12.72
N ALA A 220 12.68 -2.88 -11.69
CA ALA A 220 13.70 -3.93 -11.78
C ALA A 220 13.39 -4.92 -12.93
N PRO A 221 14.39 -5.35 -13.72
CA PRO A 221 14.20 -6.34 -14.77
C PRO A 221 13.59 -7.64 -14.23
N LEU A 222 12.81 -8.36 -15.05
CA LEU A 222 12.09 -9.58 -14.62
C LEU A 222 12.99 -10.60 -13.90
N LYS A 223 14.21 -10.83 -14.40
CA LYS A 223 15.18 -11.74 -13.77
C LYS A 223 15.48 -11.35 -12.32
N TRP A 224 15.71 -10.06 -12.07
CA TRP A 224 15.97 -9.53 -10.72
C TRP A 224 14.75 -9.67 -9.80
N ARG A 225 13.55 -9.49 -10.35
CA ARG A 225 12.29 -9.66 -9.60
C ARG A 225 12.04 -11.10 -9.20
N GLN A 226 12.35 -12.05 -10.09
CA GLN A 226 12.17 -13.48 -9.89
C GLN A 226 13.12 -14.04 -8.82
N ILE A 227 14.36 -13.57 -8.79
CA ILE A 227 15.36 -13.96 -7.77
C ILE A 227 15.31 -13.10 -6.50
N GLY A 228 14.35 -12.17 -6.39
CA GLY A 228 14.15 -11.37 -5.17
C GLY A 228 15.13 -10.22 -4.94
N LEU A 229 15.91 -9.83 -5.95
CA LEU A 229 16.92 -8.76 -5.87
C LEU A 229 16.39 -7.37 -6.23
N GLU A 230 15.08 -7.14 -6.19
CA GLU A 230 14.51 -5.79 -6.44
C GLU A 230 15.08 -4.71 -5.52
N TRP A 231 15.36 -5.08 -4.26
CA TRP A 231 15.96 -4.18 -3.29
C TRP A 231 17.37 -3.74 -3.69
N LEU A 232 18.15 -4.63 -4.32
CA LEU A 232 19.50 -4.34 -4.78
C LEU A 232 19.49 -3.48 -6.05
N TRP A 233 18.56 -3.75 -6.97
CA TRP A 233 18.30 -2.87 -8.11
C TRP A 233 17.95 -1.46 -7.66
N ARG A 234 17.09 -1.35 -6.64
CA ARG A 234 16.69 -0.07 -6.07
C ARG A 234 17.85 0.63 -5.36
N LEU A 235 18.68 -0.10 -4.63
CA LEU A 235 19.87 0.44 -3.98
C LEU A 235 20.88 1.01 -5.00
N ARG A 236 21.04 0.37 -6.15
CA ARG A 236 21.88 0.89 -7.25
C ARG A 236 21.42 2.29 -7.72
N HIS A 237 20.11 2.53 -7.78
CA HIS A 237 19.55 3.82 -8.18
C HIS A 237 19.39 4.81 -7.02
N GLU A 238 19.31 4.32 -5.78
CA GLU A 238 19.13 5.11 -4.57
C GLU A 238 20.17 4.72 -3.49
N PRO A 239 21.47 5.03 -3.70
CA PRO A 239 22.56 4.50 -2.86
C PRO A 239 22.48 4.93 -1.39
N TRP A 240 21.88 6.08 -1.10
CA TRP A 240 21.65 6.55 0.27
C TRP A 240 20.76 5.61 1.10
N ARG A 241 20.04 4.67 0.47
CA ARG A 241 19.21 3.66 1.14
C ARG A 241 20.01 2.51 1.76
N TRP A 242 21.34 2.48 1.63
CA TRP A 242 22.16 1.37 2.13
C TRP A 242 21.92 1.05 3.61
N ARG A 243 21.69 2.06 4.45
CA ARG A 243 21.41 1.90 5.89
C ARG A 243 20.17 1.05 6.16
N ARG A 244 19.18 1.12 5.27
CA ARG A 244 17.94 0.32 5.37
C ARG A 244 18.21 -1.17 5.16
N GLN A 245 19.27 -1.52 4.42
CA GLN A 245 19.61 -2.92 4.14
C GLN A 245 20.17 -3.65 5.37
N LEU A 246 20.66 -2.93 6.38
CA LEU A 246 21.06 -3.52 7.67
C LEU A 246 19.87 -4.23 8.35
N ARG A 247 18.65 -3.73 8.14
CA ARG A 247 17.42 -4.37 8.64
C ARG A 247 17.13 -5.71 7.97
N LEU A 248 17.67 -5.98 6.76
CA LEU A 248 17.54 -7.29 6.14
C LEU A 248 18.32 -8.36 6.91
N VAL A 249 19.51 -8.01 7.41
CA VAL A 249 20.32 -8.91 8.24
C VAL A 249 19.61 -9.21 9.55
N GLU A 250 19.11 -8.18 10.23
CA GLU A 250 18.32 -8.33 11.45
C GLU A 250 17.08 -9.21 11.22
N PHE A 251 16.37 -9.01 10.11
CA PHE A 251 15.22 -9.83 9.75
C PHE A 251 15.60 -11.31 9.61
N ILE A 252 16.67 -11.63 8.88
CA ILE A 252 17.12 -13.01 8.67
C ILE A 252 17.44 -13.68 10.01
N VAL A 253 18.14 -12.98 10.91
CA VAL A 253 18.48 -13.50 12.24
C VAL A 253 17.22 -13.76 13.07
N ARG A 254 16.32 -12.77 13.18
CA ARG A 254 15.11 -12.88 14.00
C ARG A 254 14.15 -13.94 13.49
N VAL A 255 13.83 -13.90 12.18
CA VAL A 255 12.88 -14.82 11.57
C VAL A 255 13.48 -16.22 11.39
N GLY A 256 14.79 -16.31 11.12
CA GLY A 256 15.51 -17.58 11.13
C GLY A 256 15.42 -18.26 12.49
N GLY A 257 15.65 -17.51 13.57
CA GLY A 257 15.46 -18.01 14.95
C GLY A 257 14.03 -18.46 15.23
N GLU A 258 13.02 -17.63 14.90
CA GLU A 258 11.59 -17.98 15.06
C GLU A 258 11.23 -19.27 14.30
N ARG A 259 11.77 -19.47 13.10
CA ARG A 259 11.47 -20.65 12.28
C ARG A 259 12.12 -21.93 12.77
N VAL A 260 13.26 -21.85 13.47
CA VAL A 260 13.96 -23.02 14.04
C VAL A 260 13.29 -23.46 15.34
N SER A 261 12.69 -22.52 16.07
CA SER A 261 11.97 -22.78 17.33
C SER A 261 10.53 -23.33 17.14
N LEU A 262 10.07 -23.53 15.90
CA LEU A 262 8.71 -23.98 15.52
C LEU A 262 8.75 -25.21 14.60
#